data_AF-A0A946A6V3-F1
#
_entry.id   AF-A0A946A6V3-F1
#
_cell.length_a   1.000
_cell.length_b   1.000
_cell.length_c   1.000
_cell.angle_alpha   90.00
_cell.angle_beta   90.00
_cell.angle_gamma   90.00
#
_symmetry.space_group_name_H-M   'P 1'
#
loop_
_entity.id
_entity.type
_entity.pdbx_description
1 polymer ?
#
loop_
_entity_poly.entity_id
_entity_poly.type
_entity_poly.pdbx_seq_one_letter_code
_entity_poly.pdbx_strand_id
1 'polypeptide(L)'
;PMFFLGSGGGTWNPLYDMSDLATVESGPNYTKWTNEEWFKGWKVINNSMDPYVIRREIDRMLEVFYNEGPWLLLYFQPDFYGVSNRVKWQERRDEEVDIFDASLAN
;
A
#
# COMPACT_ATOMS: atom_id res chain seq x y z
N PRO A 1 8.06 1.53 21.54
CA PRO A 1 6.84 2.30 21.86
C PRO A 1 5.73 1.82 20.93
N MET A 2 4.48 1.72 21.42
CA MET A 2 3.33 1.37 20.59
C MET A 2 2.72 2.67 20.05
N PHE A 3 2.50 2.73 18.74
CA PHE A 3 1.90 3.88 18.06
C PHE A 3 1.00 3.38 16.93
N PHE A 4 0.06 4.22 16.51
CA PHE A 4 -0.75 3.95 15.32
C PHE A 4 -0.05 4.48 14.08
N LEU A 5 -0.18 3.73 13.01
CA LEU A 5 0.40 3.96 11.70
C LEU A 5 -0.68 3.61 10.68
N GLY A 6 -0.83 4.46 9.66
CA GLY A 6 -1.59 4.16 8.47
C GLY A 6 -0.64 4.19 7.28
N SER A 7 -0.82 3.24 6.37
CA SER A 7 -0.16 3.24 5.06
C SER A 7 -1.14 2.73 4.01
N GLY A 8 -0.95 3.18 2.78
CA GLY A 8 -1.83 2.94 1.65
C GLY A 8 -1.60 3.95 0.54
N GLY A 9 -2.53 3.99 -0.42
CA GLY A 9 -2.53 4.95 -1.53
C GLY A 9 -2.18 4.33 -2.88
N GLY A 10 -1.75 3.07 -2.94
CA GLY A 10 -1.50 2.34 -4.18
C GLY A 10 -2.62 1.37 -4.56
N THR A 11 -3.89 1.80 -4.64
CA THR A 11 -5.06 0.90 -4.81
C THR A 11 -5.05 0.04 -6.09
N TRP A 12 -4.11 0.32 -6.99
CA TRP A 12 -3.86 -0.39 -8.26
C TRP A 12 -2.68 -1.37 -8.23
N ASN A 13 -1.81 -1.33 -7.21
CA ASN A 13 -0.60 -2.16 -7.18
C ASN A 13 -0.16 -2.51 -5.74
N PRO A 14 -0.23 -3.80 -5.33
CA PRO A 14 0.18 -4.22 -3.99
C PRO A 14 1.66 -3.95 -3.69
N LEU A 15 2.53 -3.90 -4.71
CA LEU A 15 3.95 -3.63 -4.50
C LEU A 15 4.20 -2.22 -3.95
N TYR A 16 3.29 -1.27 -4.20
CA TYR A 16 3.39 0.08 -3.65
C TYR A 16 3.30 0.02 -2.12
N ASP A 17 2.23 -0.56 -1.59
CA ASP A 17 2.03 -0.69 -0.14
C ASP A 17 3.07 -1.61 0.49
N MET A 18 3.42 -2.73 -0.17
CA MET A 18 4.45 -3.63 0.35
C MET A 18 5.83 -2.96 0.46
N SER A 19 6.12 -1.94 -0.37
CA SER A 19 7.45 -1.30 -0.42
C SER A 19 7.83 -0.54 0.85
N ASP A 20 6.86 -0.27 1.74
CA ASP A 20 7.10 0.20 3.10
C ASP A 20 8.12 -0.66 3.85
N LEU A 21 8.19 -1.94 3.51
CA LEU A 21 9.11 -2.92 4.09
C LEU A 21 9.95 -3.60 3.00
N ALA A 22 10.40 -2.87 1.98
CA ALA A 22 11.25 -3.40 0.91
C ALA A 22 12.63 -3.90 1.37
N THR A 23 13.26 -3.24 2.35
CA THR A 23 14.54 -3.66 2.95
C THR A 23 14.49 -3.56 4.48
N VAL A 24 15.47 -4.15 5.17
CA VAL A 24 15.53 -4.06 6.64
C VAL A 24 15.77 -2.62 7.11
N GLU A 25 16.35 -1.78 6.25
CA GLU A 25 16.59 -0.35 6.44
C GLU A 25 15.42 0.53 5.99
N SER A 26 14.31 -0.03 5.48
CA SER A 26 13.14 0.75 5.08
C SER A 26 12.68 1.66 6.21
N GLY A 27 12.40 2.93 5.90
CA GLY A 27 11.98 3.93 6.88
C GLY A 27 10.81 3.49 7.77
N PRO A 28 9.75 2.87 7.22
CA PRO A 28 8.64 2.32 8.00
C PRO A 28 8.96 1.08 8.85
N ASN A 29 10.18 0.51 8.78
CA ASN A 29 10.60 -0.65 9.59
C ASN A 29 11.01 -0.29 11.02
N TYR A 30 10.15 0.42 11.74
CA TYR A 30 10.44 0.90 13.11
C TYR A 30 10.69 -0.23 14.13
N THR A 31 10.18 -1.43 13.84
CA THR A 31 10.29 -2.62 14.69
C THR A 31 11.60 -3.39 14.46
N LYS A 32 12.40 -2.98 13.47
CA LYS A 32 13.62 -3.71 13.05
C LYS A 32 13.31 -5.16 12.69
N TRP A 33 12.22 -5.37 11.97
CA TRP A 33 11.84 -6.69 11.49
C TRP A 33 12.84 -7.17 10.44
N THR A 34 13.30 -8.42 10.59
CA THR A 34 14.36 -9.02 9.76
C THR A 34 13.96 -10.39 9.21
N ASN A 35 12.67 -10.60 8.91
CA ASN A 35 12.19 -11.89 8.39
C ASN A 35 12.79 -12.15 7.00
N GLU A 36 13.70 -13.13 6.90
CA GLU A 36 14.41 -13.43 5.66
C GLU A 36 13.46 -13.81 4.51
N GLU A 37 12.39 -14.53 4.82
CA GLU A 37 11.46 -15.02 3.80
C GLU A 37 10.68 -13.87 3.15
N TRP A 38 10.38 -12.81 3.89
CA TRP A 38 9.85 -11.58 3.32
C TRP A 38 10.89 -10.88 2.42
N PHE A 39 12.09 -10.60 2.94
CA PHE A 39 13.09 -9.82 2.20
C PHE A 39 13.70 -10.55 0.99
N LYS A 40 13.72 -11.89 0.99
CA LYS A 40 14.11 -12.69 -0.19
C LYS A 40 13.14 -12.49 -1.36
N GLY A 41 11.85 -12.29 -1.09
CA GLY A 41 10.84 -12.16 -2.14
C GLY A 41 11.02 -10.91 -3.02
N TRP A 42 11.50 -9.81 -2.43
CA TRP A 42 11.89 -8.62 -3.20
C TRP A 42 12.98 -8.89 -4.23
N LYS A 43 13.93 -9.78 -3.94
CA LYS A 43 14.96 -10.19 -4.91
C LYS A 43 14.35 -11.00 -6.05
N VAL A 44 13.37 -11.86 -5.78
CA VAL A 44 12.67 -12.63 -6.81
C VAL A 44 11.88 -11.70 -7.73
N ILE A 45 11.13 -10.76 -7.15
CA ILE A 45 10.35 -9.77 -7.90
C ILE A 45 11.25 -8.91 -8.79
N ASN A 46 12.35 -8.36 -8.25
CA ASN A 46 13.24 -7.47 -8.99
C ASN A 46 14.04 -8.15 -10.11
N ASN A 47 14.18 -9.48 -10.08
CA ASN A 47 14.93 -10.26 -11.08
C ASN A 47 14.02 -11.02 -12.06
N SER A 48 12.70 -10.81 -11.99
CA SER A 48 11.73 -11.46 -12.87
C SER A 48 11.01 -10.43 -13.73
N MET A 49 10.76 -10.79 -15.00
CA MET A 49 9.84 -10.08 -15.89
C MET A 49 8.57 -10.89 -16.15
N ASP A 50 8.45 -12.09 -15.57
CA ASP A 50 7.29 -12.96 -15.73
C ASP A 50 6.18 -12.54 -14.74
N PRO A 51 5.02 -12.07 -15.23
CA PRO A 51 3.92 -11.65 -14.36
C PRO A 51 3.38 -12.76 -13.46
N TYR A 52 3.42 -14.03 -13.90
CA TYR A 52 2.96 -15.16 -13.10
C TYR A 52 3.91 -15.42 -11.92
N VAL A 53 5.21 -15.37 -12.18
CA VAL A 53 6.23 -15.50 -11.12
C VAL A 53 6.11 -14.37 -10.11
N ILE A 54 5.99 -13.13 -10.58
CA ILE A 54 5.82 -11.95 -9.72
C ILE A 54 4.55 -12.08 -8.88
N ARG A 55 3.41 -12.45 -9.49
CA ARG A 55 2.14 -12.57 -8.78
C ARG A 55 2.19 -13.62 -7.68
N ARG A 56 2.72 -14.81 -7.98
CA ARG A 56 2.86 -15.89 -7.01
C ARG A 56 3.77 -15.49 -5.85
N GLU A 57 4.84 -14.75 -6.13
CA GLU A 57 5.75 -14.27 -5.11
C GLU A 57 5.10 -13.21 -4.21
N ILE A 58 4.31 -12.29 -4.78
CA ILE A 58 3.51 -11.32 -4.03
C ILE A 58 2.56 -12.05 -3.08
N ASP A 59 1.78 -13.02 -3.58
CA ASP A 59 0.81 -13.74 -2.76
C ASP A 59 1.50 -14.49 -1.59
N ARG A 60 2.67 -15.10 -1.84
CA ARG A 60 3.51 -15.73 -0.80
C ARG A 60 4.02 -14.72 0.23
N MET A 61 4.54 -13.59 -0.22
CA MET A 61 5.06 -12.54 0.67
C MET A 61 3.95 -11.98 1.56
N LEU A 62 2.76 -11.72 1.01
CA LEU A 62 1.61 -11.26 1.77
C LEU A 62 1.17 -12.27 2.84
N GLU A 63 1.27 -13.57 2.56
CA GLU A 63 1.03 -14.62 3.56
C GLU A 63 2.06 -14.58 4.71
N VAL A 64 3.35 -14.39 4.40
CA VAL A 64 4.40 -14.20 5.43
C VAL A 64 4.09 -12.97 6.27
N PHE A 65 3.71 -11.86 5.64
CA PHE A 65 3.37 -10.63 6.35
C PHE A 65 2.15 -10.79 7.25
N TYR A 66 1.11 -11.48 6.76
CA TYR A 66 -0.10 -11.70 7.52
C TYR A 66 0.15 -12.53 8.79
N ASN A 67 0.99 -13.57 8.69
CA ASN A 67 1.25 -14.49 9.79
C ASN A 67 2.37 -14.03 10.73
N GLU A 68 3.41 -13.37 10.20
CA GLU A 68 4.67 -13.11 10.91
C GLU A 68 5.12 -11.64 10.81
N GLY A 69 4.27 -10.77 10.25
CA GLY A 69 4.55 -9.37 10.03
C GLY A 69 4.74 -8.58 11.33
N PRO A 70 5.41 -7.42 11.24
CA PRO A 70 5.69 -6.60 12.41
C PRO A 70 4.51 -5.75 12.87
N TRP A 71 3.44 -5.69 12.07
CA TRP A 71 2.30 -4.81 12.29
C TRP A 71 1.07 -5.63 12.66
N LEU A 72 0.33 -5.12 13.65
CA LEU A 72 -1.03 -5.59 13.90
C LEU A 72 -1.96 -4.88 12.92
N LEU A 73 -2.49 -5.62 11.94
CA LEU A 73 -3.42 -5.10 10.94
C LEU A 73 -4.80 -4.89 11.58
N LEU A 74 -5.28 -3.64 11.61
CA LEU A 74 -6.51 -3.29 12.34
C LEU A 74 -7.72 -3.06 11.44
N TYR A 75 -7.58 -2.22 10.41
CA TYR A 75 -8.71 -1.70 9.66
C TYR A 75 -8.30 -1.22 8.26
N PHE A 76 -9.15 -1.46 7.26
CA PHE A 76 -9.07 -0.82 5.96
C PHE A 76 -9.89 0.47 5.99
N GLN A 77 -9.20 1.60 5.90
CA GLN A 77 -9.84 2.92 5.97
C GLN A 77 -10.63 3.21 4.68
N PRO A 78 -11.92 3.60 4.75
CA PRO A 78 -12.64 4.17 3.64
C PRO A 78 -12.33 5.66 3.53
N ASP A 79 -12.31 6.16 2.30
CA ASP A 79 -12.14 7.59 2.05
C ASP A 79 -13.46 8.34 2.17
N PHE A 80 -13.40 9.49 2.85
CA PHE A 80 -14.52 10.39 2.98
C PHE A 80 -14.16 11.75 2.40
N TYR A 81 -14.96 12.20 1.43
CA TYR A 81 -14.78 13.51 0.80
C TYR A 81 -15.93 14.44 1.17
N GLY A 82 -15.61 15.55 1.84
CA GLY A 82 -16.55 16.64 2.11
C GLY A 82 -16.61 17.61 0.93
N VAL A 83 -17.55 17.44 0.02
CA VAL A 83 -17.67 18.25 -1.21
C VAL A 83 -18.82 19.26 -1.06
N SER A 84 -18.56 20.54 -1.36
CA SER A 84 -19.63 21.56 -1.36
C SER A 84 -20.64 21.28 -2.48
N ASN A 85 -21.94 21.47 -2.23
CA ASN A 85 -22.99 21.40 -3.27
C ASN A 85 -22.79 22.36 -4.45
N ARG A 86 -21.87 23.34 -4.32
CA ARG A 86 -21.50 24.27 -5.39
C ARG A 86 -20.41 23.71 -6.31
N VAL A 87 -19.85 22.55 -6.02
CA VAL A 87 -18.76 21.92 -6.77
C VAL A 87 -19.28 20.64 -7.38
N LYS A 88 -19.11 20.52 -8.69
CA LYS A 88 -19.25 19.26 -9.42
C LYS A 88 -17.89 18.58 -9.47
N TRP A 89 -17.73 17.52 -8.69
CA TRP A 89 -16.55 16.68 -8.61
C TRP A 89 -16.99 15.26 -8.24
N GLN A 90 -16.20 14.25 -8.61
CA GLN A 90 -16.42 12.84 -8.30
C GLN A 90 -15.11 12.25 -7.80
N GLU A 91 -15.19 11.43 -6.77
CA GLU A 91 -14.05 10.71 -6.23
C GLU A 91 -13.48 9.70 -7.22
N ARG A 92 -12.16 9.53 -7.16
CA ARG A 92 -11.46 8.49 -7.89
C ARG A 92 -11.13 7.34 -6.94
N ARG A 93 -11.03 6.14 -7.49
CA ARG A 93 -10.67 4.93 -6.74
C ARG A 93 -9.22 4.94 -6.22
N ASP A 94 -8.34 5.72 -6.85
CA ASP A 94 -6.92 5.86 -6.52
C ASP A 94 -6.65 7.05 -5.59
N GLU A 95 -7.70 7.63 -5.01
CA GLU A 95 -7.64 8.73 -4.03
C GLU A 95 -7.05 10.05 -4.56
N GLU A 96 -6.62 10.10 -5.83
CA GLU A 96 -6.04 11.28 -6.46
C GLU A 96 -7.09 12.41 -6.60
N VAL A 97 -6.72 13.62 -6.22
CA VAL A 97 -7.57 14.81 -6.31
C VAL A 97 -7.10 15.73 -7.42
N ASP A 98 -7.69 15.57 -8.60
CA ASP A 98 -7.47 16.46 -9.74
C ASP A 98 -8.37 17.69 -9.68
N ILE A 99 -7.82 18.80 -9.15
CA ILE A 99 -8.56 20.06 -8.97
C ILE A 99 -9.04 20.62 -10.33
N PHE A 100 -8.34 20.32 -11.42
CA PHE A 100 -8.70 20.78 -12.76
C PHE A 100 -9.95 20.12 -13.34
N ASP A 101 -10.37 18.96 -12.80
CA ASP A 101 -11.59 18.26 -13.21
C ASP A 101 -12.82 18.73 -12.42
N ALA A 102 -12.64 19.57 -11.41
CA ALA A 102 -13.74 20.17 -10.65
C ALA A 102 -14.30 21.42 -11.37
N SER A 103 -15.62 21.57 -11.36
CA SER A 103 -16.32 22.74 -11.90
C SER A 103 -17.37 23.27 -10.93
N LEU A 104 -17.87 24.48 -11.15
CA LEU A 104 -19.01 25.00 -10.39
C LEU A 104 -20.29 24.27 -10.80
N ALA A 105 -21.08 23.87 -9.82
CA ALA A 105 -22.44 23.41 -10.05
C ALA A 105 -23.31 24.62 -10.47
N ASN A 106 -24.16 24.41 -11.48
CA ASN A 106 -25.09 25.43 -11.98
C ASN A 106 -26.20 25.74 -10.98
#